data_AF-A0A7J7MIM1-F1
#
_entry.id   AF-A0A7J7MIM1-F1
#
_cell.length_a   1.000
_cell.length_b   1.000
_cell.length_c   1.000
_cell.angle_alpha   90.00
_cell.angle_beta   90.00
_cell.angle_gamma   90.00
#
_symmetry.space_group_name_H-M   'P 1'
#
loop_
_entity.id
_entity.type
_entity.pdbx_description
1 polymer ?
#
loop_
_entity_poly.entity_id
_entity_poly.type
_entity_poly.pdbx_seq_one_letter_code
_entity_poly.pdbx_strand_id
1 'polypeptide(L)' 'MFPMVIGLMNYGQQTVRVARYISQSFMITLSPTNRLPVTIQYPYEKLITSERFCGRIHFEFDKCIACEV' A
#
# COMPACT_ATOMS: atom_id res chain seq x y z
N MET A 1 32.90 15.60 36.07
CA MET A 1 31.44 15.42 36.28
C MET A 1 30.56 16.06 35.19
N PHE A 2 30.88 17.26 34.68
CA PHE A 2 30.09 17.95 33.64
C PHE A 2 29.77 17.19 32.33
N PRO A 3 30.69 16.44 31.68
CA PRO A 3 30.40 15.83 30.38
C PRO A 3 29.35 14.71 30.45
N MET A 4 29.24 14.03 31.59
CA MET A 4 28.26 12.96 31.80
C MET A 4 26.83 13.52 31.90
N VAL A 5 26.67 14.70 32.51
CA VAL A 5 25.37 15.40 32.62
C VAL A 5 24.92 15.91 31.26
N ILE A 6 25.84 16.44 30.45
CA ILE A 6 25.55 16.92 29.08
C ILE A 6 25.13 15.75 28.17
N GLY A 7 25.78 14.59 28.29
CA GLY A 7 25.39 13.37 27.56
C GLY A 7 23.98 12.90 27.90
N LEU A 8 23.61 12.90 29.19
CA LEU A 8 22.26 12.57 29.65
C LEU A 8 21.19 13.54 29.13
N MET A 9 21.49 14.85 29.11
CA MET A 9 20.57 15.85 28.56
C MET A 9 20.34 15.65 27.06
N ASN A 10 21.38 15.37 26.28
CA ASN A 10 21.27 15.09 24.85
C ASN A 10 20.49 13.80 24.57
N TYR A 11 20.73 12.74 25.35
CA TYR A 11 19.98 11.48 25.24
C TYR A 11 18.50 11.65 25.59
N GLY A 12 18.19 12.44 26.63
CA GLY A 12 16.81 12.79 26.99
C GLY A 12 16.09 13.57 25.88
N GLN A 13 16.76 14.57 25.29
CA GLN A 13 16.22 15.31 24.14
C GLN A 13 15.95 14.40 22.93
N GLN A 14 16.86 13.47 22.64
CA GLN A 14 16.68 12.49 21.59
C GLN A 14 15.50 11.55 21.88
N THR A 15 15.35 11.10 23.12
CA THR A 15 14.24 10.23 23.56
C THR A 15 12.88 10.93 23.38
N VAL A 16 12.77 12.22 23.75
CA VAL A 16 11.55 13.01 23.54
C VAL A 16 11.25 13.18 22.05
N ARG A 17 12.28 13.37 21.22
CA ARG A 17 12.13 13.48 19.77
C ARG A 17 11.62 12.16 19.17
N VAL A 18 12.19 11.02 19.58
CA VAL A 18 11.76 9.68 19.17
C VAL A 18 10.31 9.42 19.59
N ALA A 19 9.96 9.74 20.84
CA ALA A 19 8.58 9.58 21.34
C ALA A 19 7.56 10.37 20.51
N ARG A 20 7.91 11.60 20.08
CA ARG A 20 7.06 12.41 19.19
C ARG A 20 6.90 11.80 17.80
N TYR A 21 7.94 11.21 17.23
CA TYR A 21 7.83 10.53 15.94
C TYR A 21 7.03 9.24 16.03
N ILE A 22 7.17 8.48 17.13
CA ILE A 22 6.36 7.28 17.37
C ILE A 22 4.88 7.64 17.52
N SER A 23 4.56 8.69 18.28
CA SER A 23 3.16 9.12 18.44
C SER A 23 2.55 9.59 17.12
N GLN A 24 3.31 10.34 16.31
CA GLN A 24 2.88 10.71 14.96
C GLN A 24 2.66 9.48 14.07
N SER A 25 3.59 8.52 14.09
CA SER A 25 3.47 7.28 13.32
C SER A 25 2.22 6.48 13.72
N PHE A 26 1.92 6.42 15.02
CA PHE A 26 0.75 5.73 15.53
C PHE A 26 -0.56 6.38 15.07
N MET A 27 -0.64 7.70 15.06
CA MET A 27 -1.80 8.43 14.50
C MET A 27 -2.01 8.13 13.02
N ILE A 28 -0.92 8.08 12.24
CA ILE A 28 -0.99 7.78 10.80
C ILE A 28 -1.46 6.35 10.58
N THR A 29 -1.00 5.37 11.37
CA THR A 29 -1.38 3.96 11.23
C THR A 29 -2.79 3.65 11.71
N LEU A 30 -3.30 4.35 12.73
CA LEU A 30 -4.67 4.17 13.22
C LEU A 30 -5.71 4.90 12.37
N SER A 31 -5.33 6.00 11.71
CA SER A 31 -6.24 6.78 10.87
C SER A 31 -6.96 5.97 9.77
N PRO A 32 -6.35 4.98 9.07
CA PRO A 32 -6.99 4.21 8.02
C PRO A 32 -7.92 3.13 8.56
N THR A 33 -7.78 2.73 9.83
CA THR A 33 -8.66 1.73 10.47
C THR A 33 -10.10 2.23 10.59
N ASN A 34 -10.30 3.55 10.65
CA ASN A 34 -11.64 4.15 10.66
C ASN A 34 -12.26 4.27 9.25
N ARG A 35 -11.48 4.00 8.18
CA ARG A 35 -11.98 4.02 6.81
C ARG A 35 -12.47 2.62 6.44
N LEU A 36 -13.50 2.56 5.58
CA LEU A 36 -13.94 1.28 5.02
C LEU A 36 -12.77 0.65 4.23
N PRO A 37 -12.60 -0.68 4.32
CA PRO A 37 -11.55 -1.37 3.58
C PRO A 37 -11.79 -1.22 2.08
N VAL A 38 -10.79 -0.73 1.36
CA VAL A 38 -10.80 -0.68 -0.11
C VAL A 38 -10.24 -2.00 -0.63
N THR A 39 -11.04 -3.05 -0.49
CA THR A 39 -10.73 -4.42 -0.91
C THR A 39 -11.88 -4.98 -1.71
N ILE A 40 -11.60 -5.77 -2.75
CA ILE A 40 -12.61 -6.54 -3.49
C ILE A 40 -12.51 -8.00 -3.08
N GLN A 41 -13.60 -8.57 -2.58
CA GLN A 41 -13.61 -9.95 -2.14
C GLN A 41 -13.84 -10.92 -3.30
N TYR A 42 -12.77 -11.33 -3.99
CA TYR A 42 -12.87 -12.36 -5.03
C TYR A 42 -13.16 -13.74 -4.40
N PRO A 43 -14.02 -14.60 -4.96
CA PRO A 43 -14.76 -14.49 -6.25
C PRO A 43 -16.15 -13.84 -6.14
N TYR A 44 -16.55 -13.41 -4.94
CA TYR A 44 -17.90 -12.95 -4.65
C TYR A 44 -18.20 -11.57 -5.25
N GLU A 45 -17.21 -10.68 -5.18
CA GLU A 45 -17.25 -9.35 -5.79
C GLU A 45 -16.36 -9.34 -7.03
N LYS A 46 -16.93 -8.97 -8.18
CA LYS A 46 -16.21 -8.85 -9.45
C LYS A 46 -15.99 -7.38 -9.79
N LEU A 47 -14.74 -7.03 -10.07
CA LEU A 47 -14.39 -5.75 -10.68
C LEU A 47 -14.75 -5.76 -12.17
N ILE A 48 -15.36 -4.68 -12.65
CA ILE A 48 -15.56 -4.45 -14.08
C ILE A 48 -14.20 -4.15 -14.69
N THR A 49 -13.82 -4.92 -15.71
CA THR A 49 -12.57 -4.72 -16.44
C THR A 49 -12.66 -3.51 -17.36
N SER A 50 -11.52 -2.91 -17.71
CA SER A 50 -11.48 -1.82 -18.69
C SER A 50 -11.92 -2.29 -20.09
N GLU A 51 -12.37 -1.36 -20.93
CA GLU A 51 -12.83 -1.66 -22.30
C GLU A 51 -11.76 -2.37 -23.14
N ARG A 52 -10.48 -2.08 -22.89
CA ARG A 52 -9.32 -2.67 -23.58
C ARG A 52 -8.58 -3.69 -22.72
N PHE A 53 -9.25 -4.30 -21.75
CA PHE A 53 -8.63 -5.36 -20.96
C PHE A 53 -8.38 -6.59 -21.85
N CYS A 54 -7.10 -6.94 -22.03
CA CYS A 54 -6.70 -8.14 -22.75
C CYS A 54 -6.98 -9.38 -21.90
N GLY A 55 -8.21 -9.90 -22.01
CA GLY A 55 -8.62 -11.17 -21.43
C GLY A 55 -8.27 -12.36 -22.32
N ARG A 56 -9.23 -13.26 -22.47
CA ARG A 56 -9.10 -14.42 -23.36
C ARG A 56 -9.37 -13.99 -24.81
N ILE A 57 -8.56 -14.50 -25.73
CA ILE A 57 -8.72 -14.25 -27.16
C ILE A 57 -9.93 -15.06 -27.64
N HIS A 58 -10.90 -14.39 -28.25
CA HIS A 58 -11.98 -15.05 -28.98
C HIS A 58 -11.48 -15.34 -30.40
N PHE A 59 -11.52 -16.61 -30.80
CA PHE A 59 -11.10 -17.02 -32.14
C PHE A 59 -12.32 -17.40 -32.97
N GLU A 60 -12.47 -16.73 -34.11
CA GLU A 60 -13.53 -17.00 -35.07
C GLU A 60 -12.96 -17.87 -36.19
N PHE A 61 -13.37 -19.14 -36.22
CA PHE A 61 -12.84 -20.14 -37.15
C PHE A 61 -13.11 -19.77 -38.61
N ASP A 62 -14.31 -19.27 -38.91
CA ASP A 62 -14.74 -18.94 -40.28
C ASP A 62 -13.95 -17.78 -40.91
N LYS A 63 -13.28 -16.94 -40.11
CA LYS A 63 -12.49 -15.79 -40.59
C LYS A 63 -11.00 -16.10 -40.74
N CYS A 64 -10.54 -17.27 -40.29
CA CYS A 64 -9.14 -17.64 -40.38
C CYS A 64 -8.78 -18.14 -41.78
N ILE A 65 -7.87 -17.46 -42.47
CA ILE A 65 -7.37 -17.84 -43.81
C ILE A 65 -5.96 -18.44 -43.78
N ALA A 66 -5.47 -18.87 -42.61
CA ALA A 66 -4.15 -19.45 -42.41
C ALA A 66 -3.02 -18.62 -43.08
N CYS A 67 -2.87 -17.35 -42.67
CA CYS A 67 -1.87 -16.44 -43.25
C CYS A 67 -0.40 -16.83 -42.98
N GLU A 68 -0.15 -17.71 -42.01
CA GLU A 68 1.21 -18.16 -41.66
C GLU A 68 1.59 -19.39 -42.50
N VAL A 69 1.85 -19.17 -43.80
CA VAL A 69 2.44 -20.15 -44.73
C VAL A 69 3.83 -19.70 -45.16
#